data_AF-A0A7V9U1D4-F1
#
_entry.id   AF-A0A7V9U1D4-F1
#
_cell.length_a   1.000
_cell.length_b   1.000
_cell.length_c   1.000
_cell.angle_alpha   90.00
_cell.angle_beta   90.00
_cell.angle_gamma   90.00
#
_symmetry.space_group_name_H-M   'P 1'
#
loop_
_entity.id
_entity.type
_entity.pdbx_description
1 polymer ?
#
loop_
_entity_poly.entity_id
_entity_poly.type
_entity_poly.pdbx_seq_one_letter_code
_entity_poly.pdbx_strand_id
1 'polypeptide(L)'
;MADGGGIIWTIYLLRDADDLTIGYVGQTRKDPMHRLRSHMAHIKWSKGRLTSLAKARWFSALRDKGVLPRLTVLERCGTATEANGAEKRWIRWARKGLRLRLVNSTVGGQGVYPFDFGARISQGWKKPEAKARKAAASRMQMQRQWANPEFKEAMRAKLRAAWQRPERIEKNKAAWRDPAKRETRVAKQKQTTSTPAYRAKQRARSAAWAATPENRAKVSDQVRARWADPEYRARVTASLREAGEARRTFPTRAAWKKAYRANRKAQGLPRA
;
A
#
# COMPACT_ATOMS: atom_id res chain seq x y z
N MET A 1 -55.74 -16.74 -15.90
CA MET A 1 -54.84 -17.75 -15.32
C MET A 1 -53.42 -17.31 -15.64
N ALA A 2 -52.72 -16.71 -14.67
CA ALA A 2 -51.36 -16.22 -14.86
C ALA A 2 -50.40 -17.33 -14.42
N ASP A 3 -49.68 -17.92 -15.38
CA ASP A 3 -48.63 -18.88 -15.11
C ASP A 3 -47.56 -18.19 -14.25
N GLY A 4 -47.52 -18.55 -12.97
CA GLY A 4 -46.48 -18.13 -12.05
C GLY A 4 -45.13 -18.64 -12.54
N GLY A 5 -44.42 -17.80 -13.29
CA GLY A 5 -43.08 -18.05 -13.81
C GLY A 5 -42.04 -18.16 -12.71
N GLY A 6 -42.12 -19.24 -11.92
CA GLY A 6 -41.09 -19.61 -10.96
C GLY A 6 -39.76 -19.83 -11.67
N ILE A 7 -38.66 -19.40 -11.05
CA ILE A 7 -37.32 -19.58 -11.59
C ILE A 7 -36.99 -21.08 -11.56
N ILE A 8 -37.05 -21.74 -12.71
CA ILE A 8 -36.68 -23.16 -12.84
C ILE A 8 -35.16 -23.28 -12.91
N TRP A 9 -34.59 -24.06 -12.00
CA TRP A 9 -33.20 -24.48 -12.05
C TRP A 9 -33.06 -25.73 -12.90
N THR A 10 -32.05 -25.78 -13.76
CA THR A 10 -31.75 -26.96 -14.57
C THR A 10 -30.39 -27.52 -14.17
N ILE A 11 -30.36 -28.79 -13.80
CA ILE A 11 -29.15 -29.59 -13.60
C ILE A 11 -28.80 -30.24 -14.92
N TYR A 12 -27.54 -30.11 -15.33
CA TYR A 12 -27.05 -30.67 -16.60
C TYR A 12 -25.74 -31.41 -16.39
N LEU A 13 -25.52 -32.40 -17.24
CA LEU A 13 -24.27 -33.13 -17.39
C LEU A 13 -23.67 -32.79 -18.75
N LEU A 14 -22.40 -32.40 -18.74
CA LEU A 14 -21.57 -32.31 -19.92
C LEU A 14 -20.67 -33.55 -19.95
N ARG A 15 -20.58 -34.22 -21.09
CA ARG A 15 -19.66 -35.34 -21.32
C ARG A 15 -18.74 -35.05 -22.49
N ASP A 16 -17.59 -35.71 -22.51
CA ASP A 16 -16.68 -35.67 -23.64
C ASP A 16 -17.41 -36.08 -24.93
N ALA A 17 -17.04 -35.50 -26.07
CA ALA A 17 -17.72 -35.75 -27.33
C ALA A 17 -17.47 -37.18 -27.85
N ASP A 18 -16.28 -37.71 -27.54
CA ASP A 18 -15.72 -38.91 -28.16
C ASP A 18 -15.92 -40.13 -27.25
N ASP A 19 -15.39 -40.08 -26.02
CA ASP A 19 -15.28 -41.25 -25.16
C ASP A 19 -16.34 -41.31 -24.04
N LEU A 20 -17.06 -40.21 -23.82
CA LEU A 20 -18.04 -40.01 -22.75
C LEU A 20 -17.51 -40.28 -21.33
N THR A 21 -16.20 -40.44 -21.13
CA THR A 21 -15.60 -40.89 -19.86
C THR A 21 -15.33 -39.74 -18.90
N ILE A 22 -15.12 -38.54 -19.45
CA ILE A 22 -14.90 -37.31 -18.69
C ILE A 22 -16.21 -36.53 -18.65
N GLY A 23 -16.56 -36.03 -17.46
CA GLY A 23 -17.82 -35.30 -17.29
C GLY A 23 -17.74 -34.07 -16.39
N TYR A 24 -18.70 -33.18 -16.55
CA TYR A 24 -18.94 -32.06 -15.66
C TYR A 24 -20.43 -31.95 -15.36
N VAL A 25 -20.80 -31.96 -14.08
CA VAL A 25 -22.17 -31.68 -13.65
C VAL A 25 -22.24 -30.21 -13.24
N GLY A 26 -23.29 -29.51 -13.64
CA GLY A 26 -23.52 -28.15 -13.18
C GLY A 26 -24.98 -27.79 -13.13
N GLN A 27 -25.26 -26.63 -12.53
CA GLN A 27 -26.60 -26.06 -12.45
C GLN A 27 -26.66 -24.67 -13.11
N THR A 28 -27.85 -24.30 -13.58
CA THR A 28 -28.13 -22.99 -14.19
C THR A 28 -29.58 -22.58 -13.97
N ARG A 29 -29.82 -21.26 -13.86
CA ARG A 29 -31.16 -20.65 -13.90
C ARG A 29 -31.60 -20.26 -15.31
N LYS A 30 -30.64 -20.24 -16.23
CA LYS A 30 -30.83 -19.94 -17.65
C LYS A 30 -30.78 -21.22 -18.44
N ASP A 31 -31.05 -21.12 -19.74
CA ASP A 31 -30.81 -22.18 -20.70
C ASP A 31 -29.41 -22.85 -20.53
N PRO A 32 -29.33 -24.18 -20.43
CA PRO A 32 -28.07 -24.93 -20.32
C PRO A 32 -27.10 -24.68 -21.48
N MET A 33 -27.59 -24.47 -22.70
CA MET A 33 -26.73 -24.20 -23.86
C MET A 33 -26.07 -22.83 -23.74
N HIS A 34 -26.80 -21.82 -23.27
CA HIS A 34 -26.24 -20.52 -22.92
C HIS A 34 -25.16 -20.65 -21.84
N ARG A 35 -25.38 -21.49 -20.82
CA ARG A 35 -24.37 -21.74 -19.77
C ARG A 35 -23.12 -22.43 -20.32
N LEU A 36 -23.27 -23.38 -21.25
CA LEU A 36 -22.15 -24.00 -21.95
C LEU A 36 -21.31 -22.96 -22.72
N ARG A 37 -21.96 -22.10 -23.52
CA ARG A 37 -21.28 -21.00 -24.23
C ARG A 37 -20.52 -20.08 -23.27
N SER A 38 -21.10 -19.78 -22.11
CA SER A 38 -20.46 -18.99 -21.05
C SER A 38 -19.19 -19.66 -20.50
N HIS A 39 -19.19 -20.98 -20.28
CA HIS A 39 -17.98 -21.71 -19.87
C HIS A 39 -16.87 -21.62 -20.93
N MET A 40 -17.22 -21.81 -22.21
CA MET A 40 -16.26 -21.73 -23.33
C MET A 40 -15.68 -20.32 -23.47
N ALA A 41 -16.53 -19.30 -23.41
CA ALA A 41 -16.10 -17.90 -23.47
C ALA A 41 -15.17 -17.55 -22.29
N HIS A 42 -15.53 -17.93 -21.07
CA HIS A 42 -14.73 -17.63 -19.88
C HIS A 42 -13.30 -18.18 -19.99
N ILE A 43 -13.13 -19.34 -20.62
CA ILE A 43 -11.81 -19.93 -20.88
C ILE A 43 -11.04 -19.10 -21.92
N LYS A 44 -11.68 -18.71 -23.03
CA LYS A 44 -11.09 -17.80 -24.04
C LYS A 44 -10.57 -16.51 -23.41
N TRP A 45 -11.37 -15.85 -22.56
CA TRP A 45 -11.01 -14.56 -21.95
C TRP A 45 -9.98 -14.67 -20.81
N SER A 46 -9.81 -15.86 -20.23
CA SER A 46 -8.90 -16.07 -19.09
C SER A 46 -7.41 -16.02 -19.47
N LYS A 47 -7.06 -16.01 -20.76
CA LYS A 47 -5.66 -15.94 -21.29
C LYS A 47 -4.67 -16.84 -20.52
N GLY A 48 -5.08 -18.06 -20.20
CA GLY A 48 -4.21 -19.03 -19.52
C GLY A 48 -4.13 -18.89 -17.99
N ARG A 49 -4.79 -17.91 -17.36
CA ARG A 49 -4.76 -17.72 -15.89
C ARG A 49 -5.52 -18.79 -15.10
N LEU A 50 -6.37 -19.58 -15.76
CA LEU A 50 -7.20 -20.63 -15.14
C LEU A 50 -6.75 -22.06 -15.53
N THR A 51 -5.60 -22.21 -16.20
CA THR A 51 -5.08 -23.50 -16.71
C THR A 51 -4.77 -24.52 -15.63
N SER A 52 -4.66 -24.11 -14.36
CA SER A 52 -4.48 -25.02 -13.23
C SER A 52 -5.76 -25.78 -12.85
N LEU A 53 -6.95 -25.35 -13.30
CA LEU A 53 -8.20 -26.02 -13.00
C LEU A 53 -8.47 -27.16 -13.99
N ALA A 54 -8.72 -28.37 -13.48
CA ALA A 54 -9.05 -29.56 -14.28
C ALA A 54 -10.18 -29.29 -15.29
N LYS A 55 -11.22 -28.55 -14.88
CA LYS A 55 -12.31 -28.10 -15.75
C LYS A 55 -11.81 -27.27 -16.94
N ALA A 56 -10.94 -26.29 -16.69
CA ALA A 56 -10.43 -25.41 -17.74
C ALA A 56 -9.54 -26.18 -18.72
N ARG A 57 -8.70 -27.10 -18.23
CA ARG A 57 -7.88 -27.98 -19.09
C ARG A 57 -8.72 -28.83 -20.02
N TRP A 58 -9.78 -29.44 -19.50
CA TRP A 58 -10.66 -30.30 -20.29
C TRP A 58 -11.39 -29.52 -21.39
N PHE A 59 -12.00 -28.39 -21.06
CA PHE A 59 -12.65 -27.55 -22.08
C PHE A 59 -11.68 -26.96 -23.11
N SER A 60 -10.44 -26.61 -22.72
CA SER A 60 -9.40 -26.23 -23.68
C SER A 60 -9.10 -27.38 -24.64
N ALA A 61 -8.96 -28.60 -24.15
CA ALA A 61 -8.72 -29.78 -25.00
C ALA A 61 -9.86 -30.03 -25.99
N LEU A 62 -11.12 -29.90 -25.56
CA LEU A 62 -12.28 -30.00 -26.45
C LEU A 62 -12.28 -28.91 -27.54
N ARG A 63 -11.96 -27.68 -27.15
CA ARG A 63 -11.84 -26.55 -28.09
C ARG A 63 -10.73 -26.78 -29.11
N ASP A 64 -9.56 -27.26 -28.67
CA ASP A 64 -8.41 -27.48 -29.54
C ASP A 64 -8.68 -28.62 -30.55
N LYS A 65 -9.53 -29.59 -30.18
CA LYS A 65 -10.11 -30.60 -31.08
C LYS A 65 -11.24 -30.08 -32.00
N GLY A 66 -11.74 -28.87 -31.77
CA GLY A 66 -12.88 -28.33 -32.53
C GLY A 66 -14.24 -28.96 -32.19
N VAL A 67 -14.36 -29.66 -31.06
CA VAL A 67 -15.60 -30.36 -30.65
C VAL A 67 -16.25 -29.72 -29.42
N LEU A 68 -17.57 -29.88 -29.30
CA LEU A 68 -18.33 -29.45 -28.13
C LEU A 68 -18.69 -30.64 -27.24
N PRO A 69 -18.73 -30.49 -25.91
CA PRO A 69 -19.17 -31.56 -25.03
C PRO A 69 -20.66 -31.85 -25.25
N ARG A 70 -21.04 -33.12 -25.10
CA ARG A 70 -22.45 -33.53 -25.16
C ARG A 70 -23.17 -33.06 -23.91
N LEU A 71 -24.21 -32.24 -24.09
CA LEU A 71 -25.04 -31.71 -23.02
C LEU A 71 -26.27 -32.58 -22.83
N THR A 72 -26.50 -33.04 -21.60
CA THR A 72 -27.70 -33.79 -21.20
C THR A 72 -28.34 -33.10 -20.01
N VAL A 73 -29.63 -32.77 -20.10
CA VAL A 73 -30.40 -32.26 -18.95
C VAL A 73 -30.75 -33.44 -18.05
N LEU A 74 -30.42 -33.33 -16.77
CA LEU A 74 -30.61 -34.40 -15.78
C LEU A 74 -31.89 -34.20 -14.97
N GLU A 75 -32.11 -33.00 -14.44
CA GLU A 75 -33.21 -32.71 -13.52
C GLU A 75 -33.57 -31.22 -13.60
N ARG A 76 -34.84 -30.89 -13.42
CA ARG A 76 -35.32 -29.51 -13.25
C ARG A 76 -35.85 -29.35 -11.83
N CYS A 77 -35.45 -28.29 -11.14
CA CYS A 77 -35.80 -28.03 -9.75
C CYS A 77 -36.50 -26.68 -9.62
N GLY A 78 -37.47 -26.57 -8.71
CA GLY A 78 -38.21 -25.33 -8.49
C GLY A 78 -37.46 -24.34 -7.60
N THR A 79 -36.56 -24.84 -6.74
CA THR A 79 -35.81 -24.00 -5.79
C THR A 79 -34.29 -24.19 -5.88
N ALA A 80 -33.54 -23.20 -5.39
CA ALA A 80 -32.08 -23.28 -5.33
C ALA A 80 -31.61 -24.36 -4.35
N THR A 81 -32.35 -24.59 -3.26
CA THR A 81 -32.04 -25.63 -2.26
C THR A 81 -32.18 -27.03 -2.87
N GLU A 82 -33.27 -27.28 -3.59
CA GLU A 82 -33.46 -28.52 -4.35
C GLU A 82 -32.37 -28.70 -5.40
N ALA A 83 -32.06 -27.66 -6.17
CA ALA A 83 -31.01 -27.71 -7.19
C ALA A 83 -29.65 -28.07 -6.60
N ASN A 84 -29.28 -27.47 -5.45
CA ASN A 84 -28.03 -27.78 -4.76
C ASN A 84 -28.01 -29.23 -4.24
N GLY A 85 -29.14 -29.74 -3.76
CA GLY A 85 -29.30 -31.15 -3.36
C GLY A 85 -29.15 -32.09 -4.55
N ALA A 86 -29.85 -31.79 -5.64
CA ALA A 86 -29.80 -32.52 -6.90
C ALA A 86 -28.38 -32.54 -7.48
N GLU A 87 -27.68 -31.40 -7.54
CA GLU A 87 -26.30 -31.33 -8.03
C GLU A 87 -25.37 -32.28 -7.25
N LYS A 88 -25.47 -32.32 -5.91
CA LYS A 88 -24.69 -33.25 -5.07
C LYS A 88 -25.03 -34.72 -5.38
N ARG A 89 -26.32 -35.04 -5.52
CA ARG A 89 -26.78 -36.40 -5.86
C ARG A 89 -26.24 -36.83 -7.22
N TRP A 90 -26.37 -35.98 -8.24
CA TRP A 90 -25.91 -36.26 -9.59
C TRP A 90 -24.39 -36.35 -9.71
N ILE A 91 -23.63 -35.54 -8.97
CA ILE A 91 -22.17 -35.69 -8.87
C ILE A 91 -21.80 -37.05 -8.27
N ARG A 92 -22.50 -37.45 -7.20
CA ARG A 92 -22.28 -38.76 -6.56
C ARG A 92 -22.62 -39.91 -7.52
N TRP A 93 -23.76 -39.83 -8.20
CA TRP A 93 -24.18 -40.83 -9.17
C TRP A 93 -23.26 -40.90 -10.38
N ALA A 94 -22.82 -39.76 -10.92
CA ALA A 94 -21.89 -39.74 -12.05
C ALA A 94 -20.52 -40.33 -11.67
N ARG A 95 -20.04 -40.12 -10.43
CA ARG A 95 -18.78 -40.74 -9.94
C ARG A 95 -18.91 -42.23 -9.65
N LYS A 96 -19.99 -42.66 -9.00
CA LYS A 96 -20.12 -44.04 -8.51
C LYS A 96 -20.87 -44.95 -9.48
N GLY A 97 -21.99 -44.46 -10.02
CA GLY A 97 -22.84 -45.20 -10.96
C GLY A 97 -22.22 -45.25 -12.35
N LEU A 98 -21.98 -44.09 -12.96
CA LEU A 98 -21.40 -44.02 -14.32
C LEU A 98 -19.86 -44.12 -14.35
N ARG A 99 -19.20 -44.13 -13.18
CA ARG A 99 -17.73 -44.17 -13.06
C ARG A 99 -17.00 -43.09 -13.88
N LEU A 100 -17.63 -41.94 -14.07
CA LEU A 100 -17.06 -40.84 -14.85
C LEU A 100 -15.92 -40.15 -14.10
N ARG A 101 -14.89 -39.75 -14.85
CA ARG A 101 -13.85 -38.83 -14.38
C ARG A 101 -14.42 -37.41 -14.35
N LEU A 102 -15.04 -37.03 -13.23
CA LEU A 102 -15.61 -35.69 -13.10
C LEU A 102 -14.55 -34.61 -12.90
N VAL A 103 -14.62 -33.53 -13.68
CA VAL A 103 -13.76 -32.34 -13.54
C VAL A 103 -14.30 -31.30 -12.55
N ASN A 104 -15.41 -31.61 -11.87
CA ASN A 104 -15.96 -30.80 -10.78
C ASN A 104 -14.91 -30.61 -9.67
N SER A 105 -14.56 -29.37 -9.37
CA SER A 105 -13.60 -29.02 -8.30
C SER A 105 -14.19 -29.16 -6.90
N THR A 106 -15.51 -29.26 -6.78
CA THR A 106 -16.23 -29.33 -5.50
C THR A 106 -17.16 -30.54 -5.49
N VAL A 107 -17.63 -30.90 -4.29
CA VAL A 107 -18.57 -32.01 -4.05
C VAL A 107 -20.02 -31.70 -4.49
N GLY A 108 -20.27 -30.52 -5.04
CA GLY A 108 -21.61 -30.00 -5.38
C GLY A 108 -22.25 -29.15 -4.28
N GLY A 109 -23.28 -28.38 -4.66
CA GLY A 109 -24.05 -27.50 -3.78
C GLY A 109 -23.44 -26.14 -3.52
N GLN A 110 -22.46 -25.74 -4.34
CA GLN A 110 -21.95 -24.38 -4.38
C GLN A 110 -22.47 -23.77 -5.68
N GLY A 111 -23.75 -23.41 -5.68
CA GLY A 111 -24.39 -22.78 -6.82
C GLY A 111 -23.61 -21.58 -7.37
N VAL A 112 -23.99 -21.15 -8.57
CA VAL A 112 -23.45 -19.98 -9.25
C VAL A 112 -23.68 -18.72 -8.39
N TYR A 113 -22.76 -18.40 -7.49
CA TYR A 113 -22.23 -17.08 -7.06
C TYR A 113 -21.63 -17.17 -5.62
N PRO A 114 -20.55 -16.40 -5.34
CA PRO A 114 -19.60 -16.60 -4.25
C PRO A 114 -19.95 -15.79 -3.01
N PHE A 115 -21.18 -15.88 -2.49
CA PHE A 115 -21.50 -15.16 -1.25
C PHE A 115 -20.82 -15.78 -0.03
N ASP A 116 -20.62 -17.11 -0.04
CA ASP A 116 -20.08 -17.79 1.15
C ASP A 116 -18.57 -18.08 1.08
N PHE A 117 -17.99 -18.16 -0.12
CA PHE A 117 -16.53 -18.27 -0.25
C PHE A 117 -15.85 -16.95 0.12
N GLY A 118 -16.41 -15.83 -0.34
CA GLY A 118 -15.98 -14.50 0.08
C GLY A 118 -16.16 -14.29 1.59
N ALA A 119 -17.28 -14.75 2.16
CA ALA A 119 -17.53 -14.66 3.60
C ALA A 119 -16.57 -15.54 4.42
N ARG A 120 -16.30 -16.80 4.05
CA ARG A 120 -15.35 -17.68 4.75
C ARG A 120 -13.91 -17.22 4.61
N ILE A 121 -13.51 -16.77 3.41
CA ILE A 121 -12.21 -16.14 3.19
C ILE A 121 -12.14 -14.90 4.08
N SER A 122 -13.09 -13.96 3.98
CA SER A 122 -13.20 -12.72 4.79
C SER A 122 -13.17 -12.98 6.29
N GLN A 123 -13.88 -14.00 6.79
CA GLN A 123 -13.83 -14.44 8.18
C GLN A 123 -12.44 -14.95 8.58
N GLY A 124 -11.74 -15.66 7.69
CA GLY A 124 -10.33 -16.01 7.86
C GLY A 124 -9.41 -14.78 7.94
N TRP A 125 -9.68 -13.71 7.19
CA TRP A 125 -8.97 -12.43 7.25
C TRP A 125 -9.27 -11.59 8.50
N LYS A 126 -10.42 -11.84 9.15
CA LYS A 126 -10.79 -11.22 10.43
C LYS A 126 -10.03 -11.80 11.61
N LYS A 127 -9.38 -12.96 11.48
CA LYS A 127 -8.51 -13.51 12.53
C LYS A 127 -7.25 -12.64 12.69
N PRO A 128 -6.96 -12.14 13.90
CA PRO A 128 -5.80 -11.28 14.15
C PRO A 128 -4.48 -11.89 13.68
N GLU A 129 -4.31 -13.19 13.88
CA GLU A 129 -3.10 -13.93 13.49
C GLU A 129 -2.91 -14.02 11.96
N ALA A 130 -3.99 -14.27 11.21
CA ALA A 130 -3.93 -14.31 9.75
C ALA A 130 -3.57 -12.94 9.16
N LYS A 131 -4.13 -11.87 9.75
CA LYS A 131 -3.79 -10.49 9.40
C LYS A 131 -2.33 -10.16 9.76
N ALA A 132 -1.86 -10.58 10.93
CA ALA A 132 -0.49 -10.38 11.39
C ALA A 132 0.52 -11.11 10.49
N ARG A 133 0.27 -12.38 10.18
CA ARG A 133 1.12 -13.19 9.28
C ARG A 133 1.26 -12.55 7.91
N LYS A 134 0.16 -12.09 7.31
CA LYS A 134 0.23 -11.41 6.01
C LYS A 134 0.90 -10.05 6.10
N ALA A 135 0.64 -9.28 7.16
CA ALA A 135 1.33 -8.01 7.38
C ALA A 135 2.85 -8.22 7.49
N ALA A 136 3.29 -9.27 8.20
CA ALA A 136 4.70 -9.65 8.29
C ALA A 136 5.26 -10.07 6.93
N ALA A 137 4.58 -10.96 6.20
CA ALA A 137 5.00 -11.38 4.86
C ALA A 137 5.09 -10.19 3.87
N SER A 138 4.12 -9.28 3.93
CA SER A 138 4.10 -8.06 3.12
C SER A 138 5.24 -7.11 3.49
N ARG A 139 5.53 -6.95 4.80
CA ARG A 139 6.69 -6.17 5.26
C ARG A 139 8.01 -6.77 4.77
N MET A 140 8.18 -8.09 4.86
CA MET A 140 9.37 -8.77 4.36
C MET A 140 9.51 -8.63 2.84
N GLN A 141 8.42 -8.81 2.09
CA GLN A 141 8.42 -8.61 0.65
C GLN A 141 8.77 -7.17 0.29
N MET A 142 8.19 -6.19 0.98
CA MET A 142 8.48 -4.78 0.80
C MET A 142 9.95 -4.49 1.13
N GLN A 143 10.48 -4.99 2.26
CA GLN A 143 11.91 -4.87 2.59
C GLN A 143 12.81 -5.44 1.49
N ARG A 144 12.47 -6.61 0.94
CA ARG A 144 13.21 -7.21 -0.19
C ARG A 144 13.15 -6.34 -1.44
N GLN A 145 12.00 -5.75 -1.76
CA GLN A 145 11.86 -4.80 -2.87
C GLN A 145 12.70 -3.54 -2.62
N TRP A 146 12.69 -2.98 -1.41
CA TRP A 146 13.46 -1.79 -1.05
C TRP A 146 14.98 -2.04 -0.92
N ALA A 147 15.39 -3.29 -0.75
CA ALA A 147 16.79 -3.71 -0.82
C ALA A 147 17.30 -3.75 -2.27
N ASN A 148 16.43 -3.93 -3.27
CA ASN A 148 16.81 -3.83 -4.68
C ASN A 148 17.11 -2.34 -5.04
N PRO A 149 18.34 -2.01 -5.46
CA PRO A 149 18.73 -0.64 -5.83
C PRO A 149 17.90 -0.04 -6.97
N GLU A 150 17.59 -0.82 -8.01
CA GLU A 150 16.82 -0.36 -9.17
C GLU A 150 15.38 -0.01 -8.79
N PHE A 151 14.74 -0.88 -8.00
CA PHE A 151 13.39 -0.62 -7.50
C PHE A 151 13.36 0.63 -6.62
N LYS A 152 14.36 0.79 -5.75
CA LYS A 152 14.48 1.94 -4.85
C LYS A 152 14.65 3.25 -5.63
N GLU A 153 15.51 3.28 -6.64
CA GLU A 153 15.70 4.47 -7.47
C GLU A 153 14.50 4.75 -8.38
N ALA A 154 13.89 3.73 -9.00
CA ALA A 154 12.66 3.90 -9.76
C ALA A 154 11.52 4.47 -8.90
N MET A 155 11.37 3.97 -7.67
CA MET A 155 10.35 4.46 -6.74
C MET A 155 10.68 5.89 -6.26
N ARG A 156 11.95 6.21 -6.00
CA ARG A 156 12.39 7.57 -5.68
C ARG A 156 12.14 8.53 -6.85
N ALA A 157 12.46 8.15 -8.07
CA ALA A 157 12.19 8.94 -9.27
C ALA A 157 10.69 9.21 -9.43
N LYS A 158 9.86 8.18 -9.25
CA LYS A 158 8.39 8.32 -9.25
C LYS A 158 7.90 9.27 -8.16
N LEU A 159 8.43 9.16 -6.94
CA LEU A 159 8.08 10.06 -5.85
C LEU A 159 8.52 11.50 -6.14
N ARG A 160 9.75 11.72 -6.64
CA ARG A 160 10.26 13.03 -7.04
C ARG A 160 9.37 13.64 -8.13
N ALA A 161 9.07 12.89 -9.19
CA ALA A 161 8.18 13.33 -10.25
C ALA A 161 6.78 13.70 -9.71
N ALA A 162 6.24 12.91 -8.78
CA ALA A 162 4.97 13.23 -8.13
C ALA A 162 5.02 14.52 -7.30
N TRP A 163 6.17 14.82 -6.66
CA TRP A 163 6.41 16.07 -5.93
C TRP A 163 6.59 17.28 -6.84
N GLN A 164 7.08 17.08 -8.07
CA GLN A 164 7.26 18.14 -9.06
C GLN A 164 6.00 18.46 -9.87
N ARG A 165 4.89 17.73 -9.65
CA ARG A 165 3.62 18.02 -10.34
C ARG A 165 3.12 19.43 -9.97
N PRO A 166 2.81 20.30 -10.96
CA PRO A 166 2.38 21.67 -10.71
C PRO A 166 1.20 21.77 -9.75
N GLU A 167 0.20 20.92 -9.93
CA GLU A 167 -0.98 20.86 -9.05
C GLU A 167 -0.61 20.61 -7.57
N ARG A 168 0.35 19.72 -7.32
CA ARG A 168 0.78 19.40 -5.95
C ARG A 168 1.59 20.55 -5.35
N ILE A 169 2.44 21.17 -6.16
CA ILE A 169 3.22 22.34 -5.76
C ILE A 169 2.26 23.46 -5.38
N GLU A 170 1.28 23.77 -6.23
CA GLU A 170 0.31 24.84 -5.96
C GLU A 170 -0.58 24.52 -4.76
N LYS A 171 -1.03 23.27 -4.62
CA LYS A 171 -1.76 22.83 -3.42
C LYS A 171 -0.95 23.01 -2.13
N ASN A 172 0.36 22.72 -2.16
CA ASN A 172 1.23 22.92 -1.00
C ASN A 172 1.44 24.42 -0.73
N LYS A 173 1.65 25.24 -1.78
CA LYS A 173 1.75 26.71 -1.66
C LYS A 173 0.46 27.31 -1.10
N ALA A 174 -0.70 26.93 -1.62
CA ALA A 174 -2.01 27.37 -1.12
C ALA A 174 -2.21 27.00 0.35
N ALA A 175 -1.77 25.81 0.77
CA ALA A 175 -1.82 25.42 2.18
C ALA A 175 -0.92 26.28 3.09
N TRP A 176 0.11 26.93 2.56
CA TRP A 176 0.94 27.91 3.29
C TRP A 176 0.38 29.33 3.25
N ARG A 177 -0.49 29.67 2.29
CA ARG A 177 -1.21 30.95 2.25
C ARG A 177 -2.32 31.03 3.30
N ASP A 178 -2.88 29.90 3.70
CA ASP A 178 -3.85 29.80 4.79
C ASP A 178 -3.15 30.04 6.16
N PRO A 179 -3.46 31.14 6.87
CA PRO A 179 -2.80 31.50 8.13
C PRO A 179 -3.00 30.45 9.23
N ALA A 180 -4.22 29.91 9.38
CA ALA A 180 -4.54 28.93 10.41
C ALA A 180 -3.80 27.61 10.19
N LYS A 181 -3.71 27.15 8.93
CA LYS A 181 -2.91 25.96 8.59
C LYS A 181 -1.42 26.19 8.75
N ARG A 182 -0.93 27.39 8.44
CA ARG A 182 0.48 27.76 8.64
C ARG A 182 0.84 27.75 10.13
N GLU A 183 0.04 28.37 10.97
CA GLU A 183 0.28 28.46 12.41
C GLU A 183 0.31 27.09 13.08
N THR A 184 -0.67 26.24 12.79
CA THR A 184 -0.70 24.87 13.33
C THR A 184 0.52 24.05 12.89
N ARG A 185 0.98 24.23 11.64
CA ARG A 185 2.18 23.56 11.12
C ARG A 185 3.46 24.07 11.78
N VAL A 186 3.59 25.39 11.93
CA VAL A 186 4.73 26.03 12.61
C VAL A 186 4.77 25.65 14.09
N ALA A 187 3.63 25.60 14.78
CA ALA A 187 3.54 25.19 16.18
C ALA A 187 4.03 23.75 16.38
N LYS A 188 3.56 22.81 15.55
CA LYS A 188 4.03 21.41 15.56
C LYS A 188 5.52 21.30 15.25
N GLN A 189 6.01 22.10 14.30
CA GLN A 189 7.43 22.15 13.97
C GLN A 189 8.27 22.68 15.14
N LYS A 190 7.85 23.77 15.78
CA LYS A 190 8.51 24.31 16.98
C LYS A 190 8.52 23.30 18.11
N GLN A 191 7.40 22.63 18.39
CA GLN A 191 7.30 21.59 19.41
C GLN A 191 8.26 20.42 19.13
N THR A 192 8.32 19.95 17.88
CA THR A 192 9.20 18.83 17.52
C THR A 192 10.67 19.23 17.63
N THR A 193 11.02 20.42 17.14
CA THR A 193 12.41 20.92 17.10
C THR A 193 12.92 21.40 18.46
N SER A 194 12.03 21.71 19.40
CA SER A 194 12.40 22.04 20.78
C SER A 194 12.66 20.81 21.65
N THR A 195 12.20 19.62 21.25
CA THR A 195 12.42 18.40 22.03
C THR A 195 13.93 18.11 22.21
N PRO A 196 14.38 17.75 23.44
CA PRO A 196 15.78 17.38 23.69
C PRO A 196 16.27 16.24 22.79
N ALA A 197 15.43 15.23 22.56
CA ALA A 197 15.75 14.08 21.70
C ALA A 197 16.03 14.50 20.25
N TYR A 198 15.19 15.38 19.68
CA TYR A 198 15.43 15.90 18.33
C TYR A 198 16.72 16.72 18.26
N ARG A 199 16.96 17.59 19.24
CA ARG A 199 18.19 18.41 19.31
C ARG A 199 19.44 17.55 19.45
N ALA A 200 19.41 16.50 20.26
CA ALA A 200 20.50 15.55 20.39
C ALA A 200 20.79 14.84 19.06
N LYS A 201 19.75 14.36 18.38
CA LYS A 201 19.88 13.73 17.06
C LYS A 201 20.46 14.68 16.01
N GLN A 202 20.01 15.95 15.99
CA GLN A 202 20.56 16.95 15.09
C GLN A 202 22.02 17.26 15.39
N ARG A 203 22.38 17.43 16.67
CA ARG A 203 23.78 17.64 17.08
C ARG A 203 24.67 16.47 16.69
N ALA A 204 24.24 15.23 16.94
CA ALA A 204 24.98 14.03 16.56
C ALA A 204 25.20 13.96 15.04
N ARG A 205 24.16 14.25 14.25
CA ARG A 205 24.27 14.31 12.79
C ARG A 205 25.25 15.38 12.32
N SER A 206 25.16 16.59 12.87
CA SER A 206 26.05 17.70 12.52
C SER A 206 27.50 17.41 12.93
N ALA A 207 27.70 16.82 14.12
CA ALA A 207 29.02 16.41 14.59
C ALA A 207 29.64 15.33 13.69
N ALA A 208 28.86 14.29 13.35
CA ALA A 208 29.32 13.25 12.42
C ALA A 208 29.65 13.81 11.04
N TRP A 209 28.84 14.74 10.53
CA TRP A 209 29.13 15.43 9.26
C TRP A 209 30.42 16.25 9.33
N ALA A 210 30.62 17.01 10.42
CA ALA A 210 31.81 17.83 10.61
C ALA A 210 33.08 17.03 10.96
N ALA A 211 32.95 15.76 11.37
CA ALA A 211 34.08 14.90 11.69
C ALA A 211 34.79 14.36 10.43
N THR A 212 34.12 14.32 9.27
CA THR A 212 34.76 13.77 8.07
C THR A 212 35.77 14.75 7.47
N PRO A 213 36.97 14.28 7.06
CA PRO A 213 37.99 15.13 6.44
C PRO A 213 37.47 15.89 5.22
N GLU A 214 36.65 15.25 4.36
CA GLU A 214 36.16 15.92 3.14
C GLU A 214 35.24 17.09 3.47
N ASN A 215 34.35 16.95 4.46
CA ASN A 215 33.46 18.03 4.84
C ASN A 215 34.22 19.17 5.54
N ARG A 216 35.26 18.85 6.33
CA ARG A 216 36.14 19.87 6.90
C ARG A 216 36.89 20.65 5.83
N ALA A 217 37.43 19.96 4.83
CA ALA A 217 38.08 20.60 3.68
C ALA A 217 37.09 21.52 2.96
N LYS A 218 35.90 21.01 2.63
CA LYS A 218 34.83 21.80 1.97
C LYS A 218 34.45 23.06 2.76
N VAL A 219 34.29 22.95 4.08
CA VAL A 219 34.01 24.12 4.93
C VAL A 219 35.19 25.09 4.93
N SER A 220 36.43 24.57 5.03
CA SER A 220 37.63 25.40 5.00
C SER A 220 37.75 26.16 3.69
N ASP A 221 37.53 25.51 2.54
CA ASP A 221 37.58 26.14 1.22
C ASP A 221 36.50 27.20 1.06
N GLN A 222 35.27 26.93 1.52
CA GLN A 222 34.19 27.94 1.53
C GLN A 222 34.54 29.14 2.41
N VAL A 223 35.16 28.91 3.57
CA VAL A 223 35.60 29.99 4.45
C VAL A 223 36.71 30.79 3.78
N ARG A 224 37.73 30.13 3.19
CA ARG A 224 38.80 30.82 2.44
C ARG A 224 38.25 31.66 1.29
N ALA A 225 37.33 31.10 0.50
CA ALA A 225 36.67 31.82 -0.60
C ALA A 225 35.93 33.07 -0.11
N ARG A 226 35.22 32.99 1.03
CA ARG A 226 34.56 34.17 1.63
C ARG A 226 35.58 35.21 2.12
N TRP A 227 36.71 34.79 2.67
CA TRP A 227 37.77 35.71 3.12
C TRP A 227 38.58 36.34 1.98
N ALA A 228 38.50 35.78 0.77
CA ALA A 228 39.09 36.36 -0.43
C ALA A 228 38.29 37.58 -0.93
N ASP A 229 36.99 37.69 -0.59
CA ASP A 229 36.17 38.86 -0.85
C ASP A 229 36.62 40.05 0.04
N PRO A 230 37.14 41.15 -0.55
CA PRO A 230 37.62 42.31 0.20
C PRO A 230 36.53 42.99 1.04
N GLU A 231 35.29 43.04 0.56
CA GLU A 231 34.18 43.69 1.27
C GLU A 231 33.76 42.87 2.49
N TYR A 232 33.66 41.54 2.31
CA TYR A 232 33.39 40.62 3.41
C TYR A 232 34.47 40.73 4.49
N ARG A 233 35.75 40.70 4.08
CA ARG A 233 36.88 40.81 5.00
C ARG A 233 36.85 42.14 5.77
N ALA A 234 36.69 43.26 5.08
CA ALA A 234 36.63 44.58 5.71
C ALA A 234 35.51 44.66 6.76
N ARG A 235 34.30 44.21 6.41
CA ARG A 235 33.15 44.19 7.33
C ARG A 235 33.42 43.33 8.56
N VAL A 236 33.90 42.10 8.38
CA VAL A 236 34.14 41.18 9.52
C VAL A 236 35.26 41.72 10.40
N THR A 237 36.35 42.23 9.83
CA THR A 237 37.45 42.82 10.59
C THR A 237 37.01 44.06 11.37
N ALA A 238 36.18 44.92 10.79
CA ALA A 238 35.59 46.07 11.48
C ALA A 238 34.73 45.62 12.69
N SER A 239 33.82 44.67 12.48
CA SER A 239 33.01 44.13 13.58
C SER A 239 33.83 43.46 14.68
N LEU A 240 34.93 42.78 14.35
CA LEU A 240 35.84 42.19 15.34
C LEU A 240 36.58 43.27 16.14
N ARG A 241 36.96 44.38 15.50
CA ARG A 241 37.58 45.53 16.17
C ARG A 241 36.60 46.20 17.13
N GLU A 242 35.40 46.50 16.68
CA GLU A 242 34.32 47.06 17.52
C GLU A 242 33.99 46.15 18.71
N ALA A 243 33.87 44.84 18.48
CA ALA A 243 33.65 43.87 19.56
C ALA A 243 34.83 43.82 20.55
N GLY A 244 36.06 43.94 20.06
CA GLY A 244 37.27 44.03 20.88
C GLY A 244 37.29 45.29 21.73
N GLU A 245 36.94 46.43 21.15
CA GLU A 245 36.82 47.72 21.84
C GLU A 245 35.69 47.68 22.89
N ALA A 246 34.51 47.17 22.53
CA ALA A 246 33.40 46.95 23.45
C ALA A 246 33.76 46.02 24.62
N ARG A 247 34.60 45.00 24.38
CA ARG A 247 35.08 44.09 25.43
C ARG A 247 36.11 44.76 26.36
N ARG A 248 36.91 45.69 25.83
CA ARG A 248 37.87 46.48 26.62
C ARG A 248 37.18 47.55 27.45
N THR A 249 36.12 48.16 26.93
CA THR A 249 35.31 49.17 27.63
C THR A 249 34.24 48.54 28.53
N PHE A 250 33.98 47.23 28.39
CA PHE A 250 33.05 46.53 29.27
C PHE A 250 33.53 46.65 30.72
N PRO A 251 32.70 47.17 31.64
CA PRO A 251 33.11 47.29 33.02
C PRO A 251 33.46 45.91 33.56
N THR A 252 34.59 45.79 34.25
CA THR A 252 34.95 44.56 34.95
C THR A 252 33.77 44.11 35.81
N ARG A 253 33.62 42.80 36.05
CA ARG A 253 32.51 42.27 36.86
C ARG A 253 32.38 42.98 38.22
N ALA A 254 33.49 43.48 38.77
CA ALA A 254 33.53 44.30 39.97
C ALA A 254 32.97 45.72 39.74
N ALA A 255 33.38 46.42 38.69
CA ALA A 255 32.85 47.74 38.32
C ALA A 255 31.35 47.69 37.99
N TRP A 256 30.91 46.65 37.28
CA TRP A 256 29.49 46.42 37.00
C TRP A 256 28.68 46.17 38.28
N LYS A 257 29.17 45.31 39.19
CA LYS A 257 28.52 45.07 40.50
C LYS A 257 28.45 46.35 41.35
N LYS A 258 29.49 47.19 41.32
CA LYS A 258 29.52 48.47 42.03
C LYS A 258 28.48 49.45 41.45
N ALA A 259 28.42 49.60 40.13
CA ALA A 259 27.44 50.43 39.45
C ALA A 259 26.00 49.93 39.66
N TYR A 260 25.78 48.61 39.59
CA TYR A 260 24.48 47.98 39.84
C TYR A 260 23.99 48.22 41.28
N ARG A 261 24.87 48.08 42.28
CA ARG A 261 24.56 48.38 43.69
C ARG A 261 24.25 49.86 43.92
N ALA A 262 25.00 50.76 43.27
CA ALA A 262 24.75 52.20 43.35
C ALA A 262 23.39 52.58 42.74
N ASN A 263 23.06 52.01 41.57
CA ASN A 263 21.78 52.25 40.90
C ASN A 263 20.59 51.70 41.71
N ARG A 264 20.70 50.47 42.27
CA ARG A 264 19.68 49.94 43.20
C ARG A 264 19.47 50.83 44.42
N LYS A 265 20.53 51.37 45.00
CA LYS A 265 20.44 52.30 46.14
C LYS A 265 19.74 53.60 45.74
N ALA A 266 20.04 54.15 44.57
CA ALA A 266 19.38 55.34 44.03
C ALA A 266 17.88 55.11 43.74
N GLN A 267 17.50 53.88 43.40
CA GLN A 267 16.10 53.47 43.20
C GLN A 267 15.38 53.03 44.48
N GLY A 268 16.00 53.17 45.66
CA GLY A 268 15.38 52.80 46.94
C GLY A 268 15.14 51.29 47.13
N LEU A 269 15.74 50.43 46.29
CA LEU A 269 15.56 48.99 46.39
C LEU A 269 16.43 48.42 47.53
N PRO A 270 15.90 47.50 48.36
CA PRO A 270 16.62 46.92 49.49
C PRO A 270 17.88 46.18 49.02
N ARG A 271 18.90 46.12 49.88
CA ARG A 271 20.13 45.35 49.59
C ARG A 271 19.77 43.86 49.47
N ALA A 272 20.28 43.22 48.42
CA ALA A 272 20.31 41.77 48.29
C ALA A 272 21.56 41.20 48.96
#